data_AF-A0A522YTC9-F1
#
_entry.id   AF-A0A522YTC9-F1
#
_cell.length_a   1.000
_cell.length_b   1.000
_cell.length_c   1.000
_cell.angle_alpha   90.00
_cell.angle_beta   90.00
_cell.angle_gamma   90.00
#
_symmetry.space_group_name_H-M   'P 1'
#
loop_
_entity.id
_entity.type
_entity.pdbx_description
1 polymer ?
#
loop_
_entity_poly.entity_id
_entity_poly.type
_entity_poly.pdbx_seq_one_letter_code
_entity_poly.pdbx_strand_id
1 'polypeptide(L)'
;MTLPKGFGSGGSGASSADVEKMIGRRVENMTGMITISYIAAWLATFGGTAAGYFYYPWAYPTQSGHYAFIILTIIESIGYLFCVKVMEEGTKKNSNGLIAGVIAAVTVGTILISLFVGI
;
A
#
# COMPACT_ATOMS: atom_id res chain seq x y z
N MET A 1 -27.87 52.41 -16.33
CA MET A 1 -27.91 51.09 -17.00
C MET A 1 -27.02 50.15 -16.22
N THR A 2 -27.61 49.13 -15.58
CA THR A 2 -26.91 48.11 -14.79
C THR A 2 -26.27 47.08 -15.71
N LEU A 3 -25.06 46.63 -15.40
CA LEU A 3 -24.32 45.66 -16.23
C LEU A 3 -25.11 44.36 -16.47
N PRO A 4 -24.92 43.70 -17.64
CA PRO A 4 -25.54 42.42 -17.93
C PRO A 4 -25.19 41.39 -16.85
N LYS A 5 -26.21 40.63 -16.42
CA LYS A 5 -26.11 39.58 -15.41
C LYS A 5 -25.06 38.55 -15.85
N GLY A 6 -23.87 38.59 -15.25
CA GLY A 6 -22.71 37.76 -15.61
C GLY A 6 -21.36 38.48 -15.58
N PHE A 7 -21.33 39.82 -15.58
CA PHE A 7 -20.09 40.61 -15.46
C PHE A 7 -19.68 40.94 -14.00
N GLY A 8 -20.28 40.26 -13.02
CA GLY A 8 -19.88 40.36 -11.62
C GLY A 8 -18.63 39.52 -11.35
N SER A 9 -17.66 40.13 -10.67
CA SER A 9 -16.48 39.48 -10.09
C SER A 9 -16.87 38.21 -9.30
N GLY A 10 -16.85 37.08 -9.99
CA GLY A 10 -17.43 35.83 -9.53
C GLY A 10 -17.10 34.68 -10.48
N GLY A 11 -15.94 34.72 -11.10
CA GLY A 11 -15.37 33.56 -11.77
C GLY A 11 -14.83 32.61 -10.71
N SER A 12 -15.70 31.83 -10.06
CA SER A 12 -15.28 30.69 -9.24
C SER A 12 -14.90 29.51 -10.14
N GLY A 13 -13.92 29.72 -11.03
CA GLY A 13 -13.02 28.63 -11.35
C GLY A 13 -12.25 28.34 -10.07
N ALA A 14 -12.14 27.07 -9.68
CA ALA A 14 -11.42 26.67 -8.48
C ALA A 14 -10.11 27.48 -8.40
N SER A 15 -9.97 28.30 -7.36
CA SER A 15 -8.76 29.09 -7.13
C SER A 15 -7.55 28.15 -7.14
N SER A 16 -6.35 28.59 -7.50
CA SER A 16 -5.15 27.75 -7.35
C SER A 16 -5.04 27.18 -5.93
N ALA A 17 -5.56 27.90 -4.93
CA ALA A 17 -5.69 27.43 -3.55
C ALA A 17 -6.74 26.31 -3.37
N ASP A 18 -7.85 26.33 -4.12
CA ASP A 18 -8.83 25.24 -4.12
C ASP A 18 -8.26 23.99 -4.82
N VAL A 19 -7.50 24.18 -5.90
CA VAL A 19 -6.80 23.08 -6.60
C VAL A 19 -5.72 22.47 -5.72
N GLU A 20 -4.89 23.28 -5.05
CA GLU A 20 -3.92 22.79 -4.06
C GLU A 20 -4.61 22.07 -2.90
N LYS A 21 -5.75 22.57 -2.43
CA LYS A 21 -6.53 21.92 -1.36
C LYS A 21 -7.16 20.60 -1.83
N MET A 22 -7.55 20.49 -3.11
CA MET A 22 -8.08 19.26 -3.71
C MET A 22 -6.99 18.22 -4.01
N ILE A 23 -5.82 18.65 -4.50
CA ILE A 23 -4.64 17.80 -4.73
C ILE A 23 -4.09 17.33 -3.39
N GLY A 24 -3.92 18.25 -2.44
CA GLY A 24 -3.57 17.97 -1.06
C GLY A 24 -4.50 16.91 -0.48
N ARG A 25 -5.82 17.11 -0.55
CA ARG A 25 -6.80 16.15 0.00
C ARG A 25 -6.79 14.76 -0.67
N ARG A 26 -6.42 14.64 -1.95
CA ARG A 26 -6.26 13.33 -2.63
C ARG A 26 -4.98 12.62 -2.20
N VAL A 27 -3.86 13.34 -2.19
CA VAL A 27 -2.54 12.85 -1.77
C VAL A 27 -2.56 12.49 -0.28
N GLU A 28 -3.29 13.27 0.51
CA GLU A 28 -3.35 13.17 1.96
C GLU A 28 -3.91 11.84 2.49
N ASN A 29 -4.71 11.09 1.73
CA ASN A 29 -5.33 9.85 2.21
C ASN A 29 -4.82 8.58 1.51
N MET A 30 -3.65 8.64 0.86
CA MET A 30 -3.10 7.48 0.15
C MET A 30 -2.45 6.43 1.06
N THR A 31 -2.01 6.79 2.27
CA THR A 31 -1.39 5.84 3.21
C THR A 31 -2.28 4.62 3.46
N GLY A 32 -3.58 4.82 3.71
CA GLY A 32 -4.52 3.72 3.95
C GLY A 32 -4.67 2.81 2.73
N MET A 33 -4.82 3.39 1.53
CA MET A 33 -4.91 2.63 0.28
C MET A 33 -3.63 1.85 -0.02
N ILE A 34 -2.46 2.43 0.24
CA ILE A 34 -1.16 1.80 0.05
C ILE A 34 -1.00 0.64 1.05
N THR A 35 -1.37 0.84 2.32
CA THR A 35 -1.34 -0.22 3.35
C THR A 35 -2.25 -1.38 2.99
N ILE A 36 -3.50 -1.12 2.57
CA ILE A 36 -4.43 -2.18 2.17
C ILE A 36 -3.90 -2.91 0.93
N SER A 37 -3.37 -2.17 -0.05
CA SER A 37 -2.74 -2.76 -1.25
C SER A 37 -1.56 -3.66 -0.89
N TYR A 38 -0.72 -3.26 0.06
CA TYR A 38 0.39 -4.08 0.55
C TYR A 38 -0.09 -5.37 1.22
N ILE A 39 -1.10 -5.28 2.10
CA ILE A 39 -1.67 -6.48 2.74
C ILE A 39 -2.28 -7.42 1.69
N ALA A 40 -3.00 -6.87 0.71
CA ALA A 40 -3.56 -7.66 -0.38
C ALA A 40 -2.46 -8.32 -1.24
N ALA A 41 -1.37 -7.61 -1.53
CA ALA A 41 -0.23 -8.15 -2.25
C ALA A 41 0.42 -9.30 -1.47
N TRP A 42 0.66 -9.13 -0.17
CA TRP A 42 1.21 -10.18 0.70
C TRP A 42 0.34 -11.44 0.72
N LEU A 43 -0.99 -11.27 0.83
CA LEU A 43 -1.94 -12.39 0.76
C LEU A 43 -1.93 -13.06 -0.61
N ALA A 44 -1.82 -12.30 -1.69
CA ALA A 44 -1.71 -12.84 -3.05
C ALA A 44 -0.41 -13.63 -3.23
N THR A 45 0.70 -13.14 -2.68
CA THR A 45 1.99 -13.82 -2.68
C THR A 45 1.95 -15.12 -1.89
N PHE A 46 1.32 -15.12 -0.71
CA PHE A 46 1.04 -16.36 0.02
C PHE A 46 0.20 -17.32 -0.85
N GLY A 47 -0.92 -16.86 -1.41
CA GLY A 47 -1.78 -17.69 -2.26
C GLY A 47 -1.07 -18.28 -3.47
N GLY A 48 -0.24 -17.49 -4.15
CA GLY A 48 0.52 -17.93 -5.33
C GLY A 48 1.59 -18.96 -5.00
N THR A 49 2.38 -18.71 -3.95
CA THR A 49 3.39 -19.67 -3.50
C THR A 49 2.75 -20.96 -2.99
N ALA A 50 1.67 -20.85 -2.20
CA ALA A 50 0.86 -21.97 -1.73
C ALA A 50 0.31 -22.82 -2.87
N ALA A 51 -0.28 -22.20 -3.88
CA ALA A 51 -0.75 -22.93 -5.05
C ALA A 51 0.39 -23.73 -5.73
N GLY A 52 1.59 -23.15 -5.80
CA GLY A 52 2.77 -23.82 -6.35
C GLY A 52 3.12 -25.12 -5.62
N TYR A 53 3.34 -25.04 -4.31
CA TYR A 53 3.79 -26.22 -3.55
C TYR A 53 2.67 -27.20 -3.17
N PHE A 54 1.40 -26.78 -3.14
CA PHE A 54 0.28 -27.70 -2.90
C PHE A 54 -0.15 -28.46 -4.16
N TYR A 55 -0.23 -27.80 -5.33
CA TYR A 55 -0.71 -28.44 -6.56
C TYR A 55 0.42 -29.03 -7.42
N TYR A 56 1.62 -28.47 -7.37
CA TYR A 56 2.76 -28.92 -8.17
C TYR A 56 4.03 -29.20 -7.32
N PRO A 57 3.93 -30.04 -6.28
CA PRO A 57 5.06 -30.32 -5.36
C PRO A 57 6.27 -30.97 -6.04
N TRP A 58 6.05 -31.63 -7.19
CA TRP A 58 7.10 -32.25 -8.00
C TRP A 58 8.02 -31.22 -8.68
N ALA A 59 7.53 -30.00 -8.91
CA ALA A 59 8.30 -28.89 -9.47
C ALA A 59 8.73 -27.89 -8.38
N TYR A 60 7.89 -27.69 -7.36
CA TYR A 60 8.09 -26.70 -6.32
C TYR A 60 7.90 -27.33 -4.93
N PRO A 61 8.95 -27.89 -4.33
CA PRO A 61 8.88 -28.41 -2.96
C PRO A 61 8.47 -27.32 -1.96
N THR A 62 7.75 -27.67 -0.88
CA THR A 62 7.28 -26.73 0.15
C THR A 62 8.37 -25.76 0.61
N GLN A 63 9.58 -26.26 0.88
CA GLN A 63 10.70 -25.42 1.33
C GLN A 63 11.05 -24.31 0.33
N SER A 64 10.99 -24.60 -0.98
CA SER A 64 11.25 -23.61 -2.01
C SER A 64 10.14 -22.55 -2.07
N GLY A 65 8.89 -22.96 -1.88
CA GLY A 65 7.74 -22.05 -1.82
C GLY A 65 7.77 -21.13 -0.60
N HIS A 66 8.14 -21.67 0.57
CA HIS A 66 8.33 -20.87 1.79
C HIS A 66 9.48 -19.88 1.66
N TYR A 67 10.60 -20.31 1.07
CA TYR A 67 11.71 -19.41 0.78
C TYR A 67 11.26 -18.25 -0.12
N ALA A 68 10.55 -18.54 -1.21
CA ALA A 68 10.02 -17.50 -2.10
C ALA A 68 9.05 -16.55 -1.37
N PHE A 69 8.14 -17.08 -0.56
CA PHE A 69 7.18 -16.27 0.21
C PHE A 69 7.88 -15.32 1.19
N ILE A 70 8.90 -15.79 1.91
CA ILE A 70 9.69 -14.96 2.83
C ILE A 70 10.41 -13.84 2.08
N ILE A 71 11.09 -14.17 0.99
CA ILE A 71 11.85 -13.18 0.20
C ILE A 71 10.91 -12.14 -0.41
N LEU A 72 9.81 -12.56 -1.01
CA LEU A 72 8.83 -11.64 -1.60
C LEU A 72 8.18 -10.76 -0.52
N THR A 73 7.90 -11.29 0.67
CA THR A 73 7.44 -10.49 1.82
C THR A 73 8.44 -9.37 2.15
N ILE A 74 9.74 -9.64 2.16
CA ILE A 74 10.77 -8.62 2.45
C ILE A 74 10.75 -7.53 1.36
N ILE A 75 10.71 -7.93 0.09
CA ILE A 75 10.69 -6.99 -1.05
C ILE A 75 9.44 -6.11 -1.01
N GLU A 76 8.27 -6.71 -0.78
CA GLU A 76 6.99 -6.02 -0.65
C GLU A 76 7.00 -5.04 0.53
N SER A 77 7.61 -5.43 1.66
CA SER A 77 7.70 -4.58 2.86
C SER A 77 8.57 -3.35 2.64
N ILE A 78 9.69 -3.51 1.92
CA ILE A 78 10.55 -2.39 1.51
C ILE A 78 9.80 -1.47 0.56
N GLY A 79 9.10 -2.04 -0.43
CA GLY A 79 8.27 -1.29 -1.38
C GLY A 79 7.17 -0.50 -0.66
N TYR A 80 6.46 -1.13 0.28
CA TYR A 80 5.45 -0.50 1.11
C TYR A 80 6.01 0.68 1.91
N LEU A 81 7.14 0.50 2.59
CA LEU A 81 7.80 1.56 3.34
C LEU A 81 8.13 2.74 2.42
N PHE A 82 8.72 2.48 1.26
CA PHE A 82 9.08 3.52 0.30
C PHE A 82 7.85 4.25 -0.23
N CYS A 83 6.81 3.52 -0.65
CA CYS A 83 5.55 4.12 -1.13
C CYS A 83 4.93 5.04 -0.08
N VAL A 84 4.83 4.62 1.19
CA VAL A 84 4.28 5.49 2.24
C VAL A 84 5.18 6.70 2.47
N LYS A 85 6.51 6.51 2.50
CA LYS A 85 7.45 7.61 2.77
C LYS A 85 7.43 8.67 1.68
N VAL A 86 7.45 8.29 0.41
CA VAL A 86 7.34 9.21 -0.73
C VAL A 86 6.01 9.99 -0.67
N MET A 87 4.91 9.33 -0.28
CA MET A 87 3.60 9.99 -0.15
C MET A 87 3.49 10.96 1.04
N GLU A 88 4.38 10.84 2.03
CA GLU A 88 4.46 11.75 3.17
C GLU A 88 5.42 12.92 2.94
N GLU A 89 6.25 12.90 1.89
CA GLU A 89 7.21 13.97 1.59
C GLU A 89 6.52 15.33 1.44
N GLY A 90 7.08 16.36 2.06
CA GLY A 90 6.50 17.71 2.05
C GLY A 90 5.26 17.88 2.95
N THR A 91 4.86 16.86 3.70
CA THR A 91 3.73 16.92 4.64
C THR A 91 4.18 16.90 6.11
N LYS A 92 3.27 17.19 7.04
CA LYS A 92 3.49 17.03 8.49
C LYS A 92 3.06 15.65 9.03
N LYS A 93 2.74 14.70 8.14
CA LYS A 93 2.22 13.39 8.52
C LYS A 93 3.34 12.48 9.00
N ASN A 94 2.96 11.58 9.91
CA ASN A 94 3.86 10.59 10.45
C ASN A 94 3.12 9.27 10.66
N SER A 95 3.26 8.37 9.69
CA SER A 95 2.69 7.04 9.72
C SER A 95 3.65 5.98 10.27
N ASN A 96 4.76 6.36 10.92
CA ASN A 96 5.78 5.41 11.39
C ASN A 96 5.20 4.32 12.30
N GLY A 97 4.28 4.69 13.21
CA GLY A 97 3.63 3.73 14.10
C GLY A 97 2.77 2.71 13.34
N LEU A 98 2.04 3.17 12.32
CA LEU A 98 1.22 2.30 11.48
C LEU A 98 2.10 1.40 10.60
N ILE A 99 3.13 1.95 9.95
CA ILE A 99 4.10 1.18 9.15
C ILE A 99 4.74 0.09 10.00
N ALA A 100 5.25 0.44 11.18
CA ALA A 100 5.89 -0.50 12.09
C ALA A 100 4.93 -1.61 12.53
N GLY A 101 3.69 -1.25 12.92
CA GLY A 101 2.69 -2.23 13.32
C GLY A 101 2.30 -3.19 12.20
N VAL A 102 2.13 -2.68 10.98
CA VAL A 102 1.79 -3.47 9.80
C VAL A 102 2.93 -4.41 9.40
N ILE A 103 4.17 -3.91 9.32
CA ILE A 103 5.33 -4.75 8.98
C ILE A 103 5.57 -5.81 10.06
N ALA A 104 5.42 -5.46 11.34
CA ALA A 104 5.54 -6.43 12.43
C ALA A 104 4.47 -7.53 12.33
N ALA A 105 3.21 -7.16 12.07
CA ALA A 105 2.12 -8.11 11.89
C ALA A 105 2.35 -9.05 10.70
N VAL A 106 2.77 -8.51 9.55
CA VAL A 106 3.10 -9.30 8.36
C VAL A 106 4.30 -10.21 8.63
N THR A 107 5.34 -9.72 9.31
CA THR A 107 6.51 -10.53 9.67
C THR A 107 6.11 -11.73 10.53
N VAL A 108 5.31 -11.51 11.57
CA VAL A 108 4.79 -12.60 12.42
C VAL A 108 3.93 -13.55 11.61
N GLY A 109 3.02 -13.03 10.77
CA GLY A 109 2.18 -13.83 9.90
C GLY A 109 2.99 -14.71 8.96
N THR A 110 4.02 -14.16 8.30
CA THR A 110 4.91 -14.90 7.40
C THR A 110 5.64 -16.02 8.15
N ILE A 111 6.20 -15.74 9.33
CA ILE A 111 6.88 -16.76 10.14
C ILE A 111 5.92 -17.88 10.52
N LEU A 112 4.73 -17.56 11.02
CA LEU A 112 3.74 -18.56 11.41
C LEU A 112 3.30 -19.41 10.22
N ILE A 113 3.02 -18.81 9.07
CA ILE A 113 2.66 -19.53 7.85
C ILE A 113 3.80 -20.47 7.43
N SER A 114 5.03 -19.97 7.37
CA SER A 114 6.19 -20.78 6.96
C SER A 114 6.54 -21.91 7.91
N LEU A 115 6.14 -21.82 9.19
CA LEU A 115 6.34 -22.87 10.18
C LEU A 115 5.23 -23.92 10.19
N PHE A 116 3.98 -23.56 9.83
CA PHE A 116 2.81 -24.40 10.10
C PHE A 116 1.98 -24.79 8.87
N VAL A 117 2.23 -24.22 7.69
CA VAL A 117 1.46 -24.52 6.46
C VAL A 117 2.29 -25.39 5.52
N GLY A 118 1.70 -26.43 4.92
CA GLY A 118 2.38 -27.25 3.91
C GLY A 118 3.50 -28.17 4.41
N ILE A 119 3.60 -28.32 5.74
CA ILE A 119 4.44 -29.31 6.46
C ILE A 119 3.89 -30.73 6.37
#